data_AF-A0A2V9VQU9-F1
#
_entry.id   AF-A0A2V9VQU9-F1
#
_cell.length_a   1.000
_cell.length_b   1.000
_cell.length_c   1.000
_cell.angle_alpha   90.00
_cell.angle_beta   90.00
_cell.angle_gamma   90.00
#
_symmetry.space_group_name_H-M   'P 1'
#
loop_
_entity.id
_entity.type
_entity.pdbx_description
1 polymer ?
#
loop_
_entity_poly.entity_id
_entity_poly.type
_entity_poly.pdbx_seq_one_letter_code
_entity_poly.pdbx_strand_id
1 'polypeptide(L)'
;SPRHYEDGFHSTGTCGVFGGTSACARLKGLDTVHTACAFAIAASQAAGLRENFGTMMKPFQAGHATESGVVAVDLAALGWTGAEQILEAQRGFFHAYGGTYDPSAILDHLGKPWTFQSPGVSIKPFPSGSLTHPGMTELQRLIRENSIRAADVAQVEVGTNHNMLNTLIHHRPTTGLQAKFSMEFCMAILLVDGKADQTKFTDAVVNRPDVQDMIGRVRFYTDPEAEKAGYDKMTTILKITLKDGRVITGRADFGKGSPSNPMSFEEVAEKFQGCAAFAEWPKSKADGVIELVRKLEGVSDVRTLTALCSK
;
A
#
# COMPACT_ATOMS: atom_id res chain seq x y z
N SER A 1 3.17 17.05 0.08
CA SER A 1 3.64 17.68 -1.17
C SER A 1 3.07 16.88 -2.35
N PRO A 2 2.00 17.37 -3.00
CA PRO A 2 1.37 16.69 -4.14
C PRO A 2 2.35 16.54 -5.30
N ARG A 3 3.20 17.56 -5.53
CA ARG A 3 4.12 17.65 -6.65
C ARG A 3 5.06 16.46 -6.81
N HIS A 4 5.76 16.02 -5.75
CA HIS A 4 6.74 14.92 -5.88
C HIS A 4 6.11 13.66 -6.50
N TYR A 5 4.92 13.30 -6.04
CA TYR A 5 4.20 12.14 -6.55
C TYR A 5 3.52 12.43 -7.90
N GLU A 6 3.00 13.65 -8.11
CA GLU A 6 2.41 14.11 -9.38
C GLU A 6 3.42 14.14 -10.53
N ASP A 7 4.65 14.58 -10.28
CA ASP A 7 5.77 14.63 -11.23
C ASP A 7 6.29 13.22 -11.61
N GLY A 8 5.69 12.16 -11.06
CA GLY A 8 5.93 10.78 -11.47
C GLY A 8 6.85 9.99 -10.55
N PHE A 9 7.34 10.55 -9.44
CA PHE A 9 8.15 9.79 -8.49
C PHE A 9 7.31 8.84 -7.65
N HIS A 10 7.87 7.65 -7.41
CA HIS A 10 7.32 6.69 -6.48
C HIS A 10 7.93 6.90 -5.10
N SER A 11 7.18 7.57 -4.22
CA SER A 11 7.59 7.92 -2.84
C SER A 11 8.09 6.73 -2.01
N THR A 12 7.61 5.50 -2.28
CA THR A 12 8.14 4.31 -1.60
C THR A 12 9.61 4.08 -1.90
N GLY A 13 10.06 4.30 -3.14
CA GLY A 13 11.46 4.16 -3.53
C GLY A 13 12.30 5.36 -3.10
N THR A 14 11.83 6.57 -3.40
CA THR A 14 12.58 7.81 -3.14
C THR A 14 12.64 8.19 -1.67
N CYS A 15 11.58 7.98 -0.88
CA CYS A 15 11.57 8.30 0.54
C CYS A 15 11.89 7.09 1.44
N GLY A 16 11.57 5.87 0.98
CA GLY A 16 11.75 4.64 1.77
C GLY A 16 13.20 4.39 2.17
N VAL A 17 14.16 4.86 1.36
CA VAL A 17 15.60 4.73 1.63
C VAL A 17 16.00 5.36 2.96
N PHE A 18 15.41 6.50 3.33
CA PHE A 18 15.70 7.17 4.60
C PHE A 18 15.14 6.40 5.80
N GLY A 19 14.04 5.67 5.64
CA GLY A 19 13.49 4.79 6.67
C GLY A 19 14.44 3.63 6.96
N GLY A 20 14.92 2.94 5.90
CA GLY A 20 15.91 1.88 6.02
C GLY A 20 17.23 2.37 6.64
N THR A 21 17.72 3.53 6.18
CA THR A 21 18.93 4.19 6.70
C THR A 21 18.79 4.50 8.19
N SER A 22 17.66 5.10 8.60
CA SER A 22 17.40 5.46 10.00
C SER A 22 17.41 4.24 10.92
N ALA A 23 16.72 3.17 10.53
CA ALA A 23 16.65 1.94 11.30
C ALA A 23 18.03 1.29 11.43
N CYS A 24 18.77 1.19 10.31
CA CYS A 24 20.10 0.57 10.30
C CYS A 24 21.13 1.39 11.09
N ALA A 25 21.15 2.72 10.94
CA ALA A 25 22.04 3.60 11.68
C ALA A 25 21.83 3.45 13.20
N ARG A 26 20.55 3.38 13.62
CA ARG A 26 20.19 3.16 15.03
C ARG A 26 20.64 1.79 15.53
N LEU A 27 20.43 0.73 14.75
CA LEU A 27 20.86 -0.63 15.11
C LEU A 27 22.38 -0.77 15.19
N LYS A 28 23.13 -0.04 14.35
CA LYS A 28 24.60 -0.02 14.36
C LYS A 28 25.19 0.92 15.42
N GLY A 29 24.37 1.72 16.09
CA GLY A 29 24.83 2.70 17.07
C GLY A 29 25.68 3.82 16.46
N LEU A 30 25.39 4.22 15.21
CA LEU A 30 26.05 5.37 14.61
C LEU A 30 25.74 6.66 15.39
N ASP A 31 26.73 7.54 15.49
CA ASP A 31 26.53 8.89 16.02
C ASP A 31 25.83 9.80 14.99
N THR A 32 25.56 11.04 15.39
CA THR A 32 24.87 12.02 14.54
C THR A 32 25.63 12.33 13.24
N VAL A 33 26.97 12.39 13.29
CA VAL A 33 27.81 12.74 12.13
C VAL A 33 27.77 11.61 11.10
N HIS A 34 27.97 10.37 11.55
CA HIS A 34 27.90 9.19 10.70
C HIS A 34 26.48 8.93 10.19
N THR A 35 25.46 9.23 11.00
CA THR A 35 24.05 9.15 10.56
C THR A 35 23.74 10.18 9.47
N ALA A 36 24.17 11.43 9.63
CA ALA A 36 24.01 12.47 8.60
C ALA A 36 24.75 12.08 7.30
N CYS A 37 25.96 11.54 7.41
CA CYS A 37 26.69 11.01 6.26
C CYS A 37 25.96 9.85 5.57
N ALA A 38 25.41 8.90 6.34
CA ALA A 38 24.61 7.81 5.79
C ALA A 38 23.38 8.34 5.05
N PHE A 39 22.70 9.36 5.58
CA PHE A 39 21.61 10.03 4.88
C PHE A 39 22.06 10.68 3.57
N ALA A 40 23.27 11.24 3.54
CA ALA A 40 23.84 11.82 2.32
C ALA A 40 24.08 10.76 1.23
N ILE A 41 24.67 9.64 1.60
CA ILE A 41 24.91 8.51 0.70
C ILE A 41 23.59 7.88 0.22
N ALA A 42 22.61 7.76 1.13
CA ALA A 42 21.27 7.25 0.84
C ALA A 42 20.50 8.15 -0.13
N ALA A 43 20.56 9.48 0.04
CA ALA A 43 19.88 10.42 -0.84
C ALA A 43 20.37 10.33 -2.29
N SER A 44 21.64 10.01 -2.52
CA SER A 44 22.18 9.75 -3.86
C SER A 44 21.67 8.46 -4.51
N GLN A 45 21.02 7.58 -3.75
CA GLN A 45 20.42 6.33 -4.21
C GLN A 45 18.87 6.37 -4.19
N ALA A 46 18.28 7.47 -3.74
CA ALA A 46 16.83 7.64 -3.69
C ALA A 46 16.22 7.66 -5.10
N ALA A 47 15.58 6.58 -5.53
CA ALA A 47 15.04 6.46 -6.88
C ALA A 47 13.71 5.71 -6.94
N GLY A 48 12.95 5.92 -8.03
CA GLY A 48 11.71 5.20 -8.31
C GLY A 48 10.71 6.03 -9.12
N LEU A 49 10.12 5.42 -10.15
CA LEU A 49 9.15 6.06 -11.05
C LEU A 49 7.83 5.30 -11.07
N ARG A 50 6.72 6.06 -11.08
CA ARG A 50 5.33 5.56 -11.06
C ARG A 50 4.93 4.83 -12.34
N GLU A 51 5.55 5.17 -13.47
CA GLU A 51 5.28 4.51 -14.76
C GLU A 51 5.53 2.99 -14.71
N ASN A 52 6.29 2.51 -13.72
CA ASN A 52 6.52 1.10 -13.48
C ASN A 52 5.40 0.38 -12.69
N PHE A 53 4.27 1.04 -12.39
CA PHE A 53 3.16 0.39 -11.70
C PHE A 53 2.53 -0.69 -12.59
N GLY A 54 2.19 -1.84 -12.00
CA GLY A 54 1.74 -3.01 -12.76
C GLY A 54 2.87 -3.90 -13.31
N THR A 55 4.15 -3.58 -13.05
CA THR A 55 5.30 -4.41 -13.45
C THR A 55 6.11 -4.90 -12.23
N MET A 56 7.10 -5.76 -12.46
CA MET A 56 8.05 -6.23 -11.44
C MET A 56 8.93 -5.10 -10.87
N MET A 57 9.05 -3.97 -11.56
CA MET A 57 9.86 -2.85 -11.09
C MET A 57 9.26 -2.16 -9.87
N LYS A 58 7.93 -2.19 -9.69
CA LYS A 58 7.30 -1.59 -8.51
C LYS A 58 7.77 -2.20 -7.19
N PRO A 59 7.73 -3.55 -6.98
CA PRO A 59 8.28 -4.14 -5.77
C PRO A 59 9.81 -4.05 -5.70
N PHE A 60 10.52 -4.10 -6.84
CA PHE A 60 11.97 -3.89 -6.87
C PHE A 60 12.36 -2.54 -6.23
N GLN A 61 11.67 -1.45 -6.59
CA GLN A 61 11.96 -0.12 -6.03
C GLN A 61 11.87 -0.07 -4.49
N ALA A 62 10.96 -0.83 -3.87
CA ALA A 62 10.86 -0.90 -2.41
C ALA A 62 11.99 -1.74 -1.78
N GLY A 63 12.34 -2.86 -2.41
CA GLY A 63 13.47 -3.69 -1.99
C GLY A 63 14.80 -2.93 -2.10
N HIS A 64 15.02 -2.27 -3.23
CA HIS A 64 16.23 -1.48 -3.49
C HIS A 64 16.35 -0.30 -2.53
N ALA A 65 15.26 0.43 -2.23
CA ALA A 65 15.30 1.49 -1.22
C ALA A 65 15.78 0.99 0.15
N THR A 66 15.37 -0.22 0.55
CA THR A 66 15.80 -0.82 1.82
C THR A 66 17.27 -1.23 1.77
N GLU A 67 17.69 -1.87 0.68
CA GLU A 67 19.07 -2.26 0.39
C GLU A 67 20.02 -1.04 0.41
N SER A 68 19.69 0.02 -0.32
CA SER A 68 20.46 1.25 -0.37
C SER A 68 20.68 1.86 1.01
N GLY A 69 19.69 1.77 1.90
CA GLY A 69 19.82 2.27 3.28
C GLY A 69 20.80 1.45 4.13
N VAL A 70 20.81 0.12 3.99
CA VAL A 70 21.81 -0.76 4.63
C VAL A 70 23.21 -0.40 4.13
N VAL A 71 23.38 -0.34 2.81
CA VAL A 71 24.65 -0.01 2.16
C VAL A 71 25.13 1.38 2.59
N ALA A 72 24.26 2.39 2.64
CA ALA A 72 24.64 3.73 3.03
C ALA A 72 25.20 3.80 4.48
N VAL A 73 24.59 3.05 5.40
CA VAL A 73 25.06 2.93 6.78
C VAL A 73 26.41 2.21 6.86
N ASP A 74 26.60 1.15 6.09
CA ASP A 74 27.89 0.44 6.01
C ASP A 74 29.01 1.33 5.45
N LEU A 75 28.73 2.07 4.37
CA LEU A 75 29.69 2.98 3.76
C LEU A 75 30.07 4.12 4.72
N ALA A 76 29.08 4.73 5.39
CA ALA A 76 29.36 5.75 6.41
C ALA A 76 30.23 5.20 7.55
N ALA A 77 29.97 3.98 8.02
CA ALA A 77 30.78 3.33 9.06
C ALA A 77 32.22 3.01 8.59
N LEU A 78 32.44 2.89 7.27
CA LEU A 78 33.77 2.72 6.66
C LEU A 78 34.48 4.05 6.38
N GLY A 79 33.93 5.19 6.82
CA GLY A 79 34.56 6.50 6.66
C GLY A 79 34.31 7.15 5.30
N TRP A 80 33.30 6.70 4.55
CA TRP A 80 32.84 7.46 3.39
C TRP A 80 32.29 8.82 3.82
N THR A 81 32.32 9.77 2.90
CA THR A 81 31.90 11.15 3.15
C THR A 81 30.66 11.50 2.32
N GLY A 82 29.86 12.44 2.80
CA GLY A 82 28.72 13.00 2.07
C GLY A 82 28.44 14.43 2.50
N ALA A 83 27.48 15.09 1.83
CA ALA A 83 27.10 16.45 2.15
C ALA A 83 26.45 16.55 3.54
N GLU A 84 26.87 17.52 4.35
CA GLU A 84 26.40 17.69 5.74
C GLU A 84 24.90 18.03 5.85
N GLN A 85 24.35 18.74 4.86
CA GLN A 85 22.96 19.23 4.84
C GLN A 85 22.22 18.67 3.62
N ILE A 86 22.35 17.36 3.37
CA ILE A 86 21.82 16.75 2.13
C ILE A 86 20.30 16.88 1.98
N LEU A 87 19.55 17.03 3.08
CA LEU A 87 18.09 17.07 3.02
C LEU A 87 17.61 18.47 2.64
N GLU A 88 18.10 19.49 3.36
CA GLU A 88 17.55 20.83 3.45
C GLU A 88 18.32 21.90 2.68
N ALA A 89 19.56 21.60 2.23
CA ALA A 89 20.33 22.55 1.45
C ALA A 89 19.58 22.99 0.17
N GLN A 90 19.98 24.12 -0.41
CA GLN A 90 19.33 24.67 -1.62
C GLN A 90 19.27 23.68 -2.80
N ARG A 91 20.22 22.74 -2.87
CA ARG A 91 20.27 21.63 -3.86
C ARG A 91 20.05 20.26 -3.21
N GLY A 92 19.55 20.23 -1.98
CA GLY A 92 19.29 19.05 -1.19
C GLY A 92 18.02 18.32 -1.62
N PHE A 93 17.78 17.15 -1.03
CA PHE A 93 16.70 16.22 -1.37
C PHE A 93 15.33 16.89 -1.38
N PHE A 94 15.02 17.69 -0.35
CA PHE A 94 13.72 18.36 -0.24
C PHE A 94 13.45 19.33 -1.40
N HIS A 95 14.46 20.09 -1.81
CA HIS A 95 14.34 21.00 -2.95
C HIS A 95 14.33 20.24 -4.29
N ALA A 96 15.24 19.28 -4.47
CA ALA A 96 15.41 18.55 -5.72
C ALA A 96 14.20 17.67 -6.05
N TYR A 97 13.66 16.95 -5.06
CA TYR A 97 12.56 16.01 -5.25
C TYR A 97 11.19 16.58 -4.85
N GLY A 98 11.16 17.49 -3.88
CA GLY A 98 9.92 18.08 -3.38
C GLY A 98 9.59 19.46 -3.97
N GLY A 99 10.56 20.12 -4.62
CA GLY A 99 10.47 21.51 -5.09
C GLY A 99 10.58 22.54 -3.97
N THR A 100 10.08 22.22 -2.78
CA THR A 100 10.17 23.01 -1.55
C THR A 100 9.89 22.09 -0.34
N TYR A 101 10.10 22.61 0.86
CA TYR A 101 9.66 21.98 2.10
C TYR A 101 9.23 23.01 3.14
N ASP A 102 8.47 22.53 4.12
CA ASP A 102 8.11 23.27 5.31
C ASP A 102 8.88 22.69 6.50
N PRO A 103 9.85 23.42 7.09
CA PRO A 103 10.57 22.96 8.26
C PRO A 103 9.66 22.67 9.46
N SER A 104 8.58 23.44 9.64
CA SER A 104 7.65 23.28 10.77
C SER A 104 6.93 21.94 10.73
N ALA A 105 6.65 21.43 9.53
CA ALA A 105 6.07 20.10 9.30
C ALA A 105 6.93 18.95 9.85
N ILE A 106 8.22 19.21 10.12
CA ILE A 106 9.14 18.23 10.72
C ILE A 106 9.45 18.61 12.17
N LEU A 107 9.98 19.82 12.40
CA LEU A 107 10.55 20.22 13.70
C LEU A 107 9.48 20.32 14.80
N ASP A 108 8.27 20.77 14.46
CA ASP A 108 7.21 20.97 15.45
C ASP A 108 6.44 19.66 15.75
N HIS A 109 6.56 18.66 14.88
CA HIS A 109 5.78 17.42 14.92
C HIS A 109 6.60 16.17 15.22
N LEU A 110 7.93 16.24 15.23
CA LEU A 110 8.79 15.06 15.43
C LEU A 110 8.49 14.38 16.78
N GLY A 111 7.93 13.18 16.71
CA GLY A 111 7.53 12.38 17.87
C GLY A 111 6.33 12.94 18.65
N LYS A 112 5.57 13.90 18.09
CA LYS A 112 4.48 14.62 18.78
C LYS A 112 3.21 14.77 17.91
N PRO A 113 2.41 13.71 17.71
CA PRO A 113 2.66 12.32 18.09
C PRO A 113 3.57 11.61 17.06
N TRP A 114 3.99 10.38 17.37
CA TRP A 114 4.56 9.53 16.33
C TRP A 114 3.53 9.24 15.24
N THR A 115 3.90 9.44 13.97
CA THR A 115 2.97 9.25 12.84
C THR A 115 2.42 7.82 12.75
N PHE A 116 3.20 6.82 13.18
CA PHE A 116 2.75 5.42 13.26
C PHE A 116 1.76 5.15 14.40
N GLN A 117 1.65 6.04 15.38
CA GLN A 117 0.65 5.98 16.46
C GLN A 117 -0.61 6.77 16.09
N SER A 118 -0.43 7.98 15.55
CA SER A 118 -1.52 8.83 15.10
C SER A 118 -1.10 9.64 13.86
N PRO A 119 -1.82 9.54 12.73
CA PRO A 119 -3.06 8.78 12.55
C PRO A 119 -2.85 7.26 12.52
N GLY A 120 -1.60 6.79 12.37
CA GLY A 120 -1.28 5.37 12.34
C GLY A 120 -1.02 4.83 10.94
N VAL A 121 -0.67 3.55 10.87
CA VAL A 121 -0.31 2.86 9.62
C VAL A 121 -1.54 2.19 9.02
N SER A 122 -1.76 2.39 7.72
CA SER A 122 -2.80 1.64 6.99
C SER A 122 -2.31 0.23 6.69
N ILE A 123 -3.02 -0.79 7.18
CA ILE A 123 -2.74 -2.19 6.83
C ILE A 123 -3.75 -2.61 5.78
N LYS A 124 -3.28 -3.06 4.62
CA LYS A 124 -4.17 -3.41 3.50
C LYS A 124 -4.94 -4.71 3.76
N PRO A 125 -6.28 -4.75 3.68
CA PRO A 125 -7.05 -5.98 3.76
C PRO A 125 -6.98 -6.80 2.46
N PHE A 126 -6.85 -6.12 1.31
CA PHE A 126 -6.76 -6.75 -0.02
C PHE A 126 -5.39 -6.49 -0.65
N PRO A 127 -4.84 -7.44 -1.43
CA PRO A 127 -3.52 -7.29 -2.03
C PRO A 127 -3.56 -6.47 -3.34
N SER A 128 -4.23 -5.32 -3.31
CA SER A 128 -4.40 -4.35 -4.42
C SER A 128 -3.93 -2.93 -4.03
N GLY A 129 -4.03 -1.98 -4.95
CA GLY A 129 -3.86 -0.55 -4.70
C GLY A 129 -4.84 -0.06 -3.63
N SER A 130 -4.35 0.74 -2.67
CA SER A 130 -5.17 1.22 -1.54
C SER A 130 -6.40 1.99 -1.98
N LEU A 131 -6.34 2.63 -3.14
CA LEU A 131 -7.45 3.37 -3.75
C LEU A 131 -8.66 2.47 -4.04
N THR A 132 -8.50 1.14 -4.18
CA THR A 132 -9.67 0.26 -4.38
C THR A 132 -10.38 -0.09 -3.07
N HIS A 133 -9.76 0.15 -1.91
CA HIS A 133 -10.19 -0.44 -0.64
C HIS A 133 -11.49 0.11 -0.07
N PRO A 134 -11.82 1.42 -0.18
CA PRO A 134 -13.14 1.91 0.23
C PRO A 134 -14.26 1.23 -0.54
N GLY A 135 -14.19 1.20 -1.87
CA GLY A 135 -15.15 0.50 -2.73
C GLY A 135 -15.23 -1.00 -2.42
N MET A 136 -14.10 -1.67 -2.24
CA MET A 136 -14.09 -3.11 -1.92
C MET A 136 -14.70 -3.43 -0.55
N THR A 137 -14.47 -2.56 0.44
CA THR A 137 -15.03 -2.71 1.78
C THR A 137 -16.55 -2.54 1.74
N GLU A 138 -17.01 -1.49 1.06
CA GLU A 138 -18.44 -1.20 0.93
C GLU A 138 -19.17 -2.27 0.10
N LEU A 139 -18.58 -2.70 -1.01
CA LEU A 139 -19.16 -3.75 -1.84
C LEU A 139 -19.34 -5.06 -1.07
N GLN A 140 -18.37 -5.47 -0.24
CA GLN A 140 -18.53 -6.66 0.62
C GLN A 140 -19.65 -6.52 1.65
N ARG A 141 -19.86 -5.31 2.19
CA ARG A 141 -21.00 -5.04 3.07
C ARG A 141 -22.32 -5.19 2.30
N LEU A 142 -22.42 -4.56 1.13
CA LEU A 142 -23.62 -4.60 0.28
C LEU A 142 -23.95 -6.02 -0.20
N ILE A 143 -22.95 -6.80 -0.62
CA ILE A 143 -23.11 -8.20 -1.03
C ILE A 143 -23.74 -9.01 0.10
N ARG A 144 -23.20 -8.91 1.32
CA ARG A 144 -23.69 -9.66 2.49
C ARG A 144 -25.11 -9.26 2.89
N GLU A 145 -25.37 -7.96 3.01
CA GLU A 145 -26.67 -7.46 3.48
C GLU A 145 -27.82 -7.73 2.49
N ASN A 146 -27.52 -7.71 1.19
CA ASN A 146 -28.52 -7.87 0.14
C ASN A 146 -28.49 -9.25 -0.52
N SER A 147 -27.61 -10.15 -0.06
CA SER A 147 -27.40 -11.49 -0.64
C SER A 147 -27.17 -11.43 -2.16
N ILE A 148 -26.35 -10.49 -2.62
CA ILE A 148 -26.09 -10.27 -4.06
C ILE A 148 -25.29 -11.44 -4.62
N ARG A 149 -25.77 -12.05 -5.70
CA ARG A 149 -25.02 -13.06 -6.47
C ARG A 149 -24.53 -12.45 -7.77
N ALA A 150 -23.32 -12.80 -8.21
CA ALA A 150 -22.76 -12.34 -9.48
C ALA A 150 -23.71 -12.51 -10.67
N ALA A 151 -24.43 -13.64 -10.74
CA ALA A 151 -25.37 -13.94 -11.82
C ALA A 151 -26.54 -12.94 -11.91
N ASP A 152 -26.89 -12.28 -10.80
CA ASP A 152 -28.00 -11.33 -10.72
C ASP A 152 -27.56 -9.90 -11.05
N VAL A 153 -26.25 -9.63 -11.14
CA VAL A 153 -25.73 -8.28 -11.42
C VAL A 153 -25.79 -7.97 -12.92
N ALA A 154 -26.49 -6.88 -13.26
CA ALA A 154 -26.53 -6.33 -14.60
C ALA A 154 -25.36 -5.36 -14.83
N GLN A 155 -25.12 -4.44 -13.88
CA GLN A 155 -24.07 -3.44 -13.97
C GLN A 155 -23.61 -2.99 -12.59
N VAL A 156 -22.33 -2.63 -12.46
CA VAL A 156 -21.77 -1.93 -11.29
C VAL A 156 -21.18 -0.61 -11.77
N GLU A 157 -21.63 0.49 -11.19
CA GLU A 157 -21.02 1.80 -11.39
C GLU A 157 -20.20 2.16 -10.15
N VAL A 158 -18.94 2.58 -10.37
CA VAL A 158 -17.99 2.97 -9.33
C VAL A 158 -17.55 4.40 -9.63
N GLY A 159 -18.09 5.34 -8.87
CA GLY A 159 -17.80 6.76 -8.97
C GLY A 159 -16.71 7.19 -7.98
N THR A 160 -15.64 7.83 -8.46
CA THR A 160 -14.54 8.35 -7.62
C THR A 160 -14.03 9.70 -8.11
N ASN A 161 -12.99 10.27 -7.49
CA ASN A 161 -12.26 11.41 -8.04
C ASN A 161 -11.32 10.98 -9.20
N HIS A 162 -10.86 11.95 -10.00
CA HIS A 162 -10.01 11.69 -11.16
C HIS A 162 -8.62 11.17 -10.80
N ASN A 163 -8.08 11.52 -9.62
CA ASN A 163 -6.75 11.05 -9.19
C ASN A 163 -6.72 9.52 -9.04
N MET A 164 -7.85 8.94 -8.62
CA MET A 164 -7.99 7.48 -8.55
C MET A 164 -7.97 6.84 -9.94
N LEU A 165 -8.63 7.44 -10.93
CA LEU A 165 -8.56 6.97 -12.33
C LEU A 165 -7.14 7.08 -12.89
N ASN A 166 -6.45 8.19 -12.63
CA ASN A 166 -5.06 8.39 -13.07
C ASN A 166 -4.05 7.42 -12.42
N THR A 167 -4.43 6.76 -11.32
CA THR A 167 -3.57 5.81 -10.62
C THR A 167 -3.94 4.35 -10.92
N LEU A 168 -5.22 4.06 -11.10
CA LEU A 168 -5.74 2.71 -11.37
C LEU A 168 -5.91 2.51 -12.89
N ILE A 169 -4.78 2.51 -13.59
CA ILE A 169 -4.70 2.62 -15.06
C ILE A 169 -5.07 1.35 -15.84
N HIS A 170 -5.29 0.22 -15.17
CA HIS A 170 -5.54 -1.06 -15.84
C HIS A 170 -7.03 -1.43 -15.82
N HIS A 171 -7.80 -0.89 -16.77
CA HIS A 171 -9.26 -1.11 -16.83
C HIS A 171 -9.68 -2.50 -17.34
N ARG A 172 -8.78 -3.19 -18.05
CA ARG A 172 -8.98 -4.54 -18.62
C ARG A 172 -7.72 -5.38 -18.37
N PRO A 173 -7.42 -5.71 -17.10
CA PRO A 173 -6.18 -6.40 -16.76
C PRO A 173 -6.19 -7.83 -17.31
N THR A 174 -5.04 -8.27 -17.81
CA THR A 174 -4.81 -9.65 -18.28
C THR A 174 -3.77 -10.38 -17.43
N THR A 175 -3.18 -9.69 -16.45
CA THR A 175 -2.22 -10.27 -15.50
C THR A 175 -2.61 -9.94 -14.06
N GLY A 176 -2.15 -10.77 -13.13
CA GLY A 176 -2.30 -10.56 -11.69
C GLY A 176 -1.67 -9.26 -11.22
N LEU A 177 -0.56 -8.82 -11.82
CA LEU A 177 0.09 -7.55 -11.48
C LEU A 177 -0.75 -6.35 -11.92
N GLN A 178 -1.31 -6.38 -13.14
CA GLN A 178 -2.23 -5.33 -13.60
C GLN A 178 -3.51 -5.30 -12.77
N ALA A 179 -4.05 -6.47 -12.41
CA ALA A 179 -5.26 -6.60 -11.60
C ALA A 179 -5.16 -5.90 -10.24
N LYS A 180 -3.96 -5.79 -9.67
CA LYS A 180 -3.71 -5.03 -8.42
C LYS A 180 -3.96 -3.53 -8.56
N PHE A 181 -4.02 -3.00 -9.78
CA PHE A 181 -4.26 -1.58 -10.09
C PHE A 181 -5.51 -1.41 -10.98
N SER A 182 -6.48 -2.32 -10.86
CA SER A 182 -7.75 -2.30 -11.58
C SER A 182 -8.91 -2.22 -10.60
N MET A 183 -9.70 -1.15 -10.66
CA MET A 183 -10.93 -1.05 -9.85
C MET A 183 -11.94 -2.09 -10.28
N GLU A 184 -12.05 -2.30 -11.59
CA GLU A 184 -12.98 -3.22 -12.24
C GLU A 184 -12.74 -4.66 -11.81
N PHE A 185 -11.50 -5.13 -11.88
CA PHE A 185 -11.15 -6.46 -11.36
C PHE A 185 -11.45 -6.59 -9.87
N CYS A 186 -11.10 -5.58 -9.07
CA CYS A 186 -11.31 -5.61 -7.62
C CYS A 186 -12.80 -5.72 -7.24
N MET A 187 -13.70 -5.06 -7.97
CA MET A 187 -15.14 -5.22 -7.76
C MET A 187 -15.63 -6.58 -8.28
N ALA A 188 -15.19 -6.97 -9.48
CA ALA A 188 -15.61 -8.19 -10.13
C ALA A 188 -15.29 -9.44 -9.30
N ILE A 189 -14.08 -9.53 -8.76
CA ILE A 189 -13.65 -10.72 -8.03
C ILE A 189 -14.39 -10.89 -6.69
N LEU A 190 -14.79 -9.79 -6.05
CA LEU A 190 -15.64 -9.84 -4.86
C LEU A 190 -17.04 -10.34 -5.17
N LEU A 191 -17.60 -9.98 -6.32
CA LEU A 191 -18.92 -10.48 -6.75
C LEU A 191 -18.88 -11.95 -7.16
N VAL A 192 -17.85 -12.35 -7.91
CA VAL A 192 -17.75 -13.71 -8.48
C VAL A 192 -17.34 -14.72 -7.42
N ASP A 193 -16.28 -14.44 -6.65
CA ASP A 193 -15.69 -15.40 -5.71
C ASP A 193 -16.00 -15.08 -4.25
N GLY A 194 -16.67 -13.96 -3.94
CA GLY A 194 -17.01 -13.55 -2.58
C GLY A 194 -15.81 -13.08 -1.74
N LYS A 195 -14.59 -13.09 -2.29
CA LYS A 195 -13.35 -12.73 -1.58
C LYS A 195 -12.25 -12.25 -2.53
N ALA A 196 -11.27 -11.54 -1.97
CA ALA A 196 -10.13 -10.97 -2.70
C ALA A 196 -8.80 -11.19 -1.94
N ASP A 197 -8.43 -12.45 -1.71
CA ASP A 197 -7.15 -12.85 -1.11
C ASP A 197 -6.03 -13.01 -2.18
N GLN A 198 -4.81 -13.40 -1.77
CA GLN A 198 -3.68 -13.53 -2.70
C GLN A 198 -3.91 -14.56 -3.82
N THR A 199 -4.70 -15.60 -3.58
CA THR A 199 -4.99 -16.63 -4.60
C THR A 199 -5.78 -16.05 -5.78
N LYS A 200 -6.43 -14.89 -5.58
CA LYS A 200 -7.27 -14.25 -6.59
C LYS A 200 -6.50 -13.35 -7.54
N PHE A 201 -5.31 -12.88 -7.18
CA PHE A 201 -4.51 -11.97 -8.01
C PHE A 201 -3.46 -12.74 -8.83
N THR A 202 -3.88 -13.85 -9.44
CA THR A 202 -3.06 -14.67 -10.35
C THR A 202 -3.54 -14.51 -11.78
N ASP A 203 -2.66 -14.66 -12.76
CA ASP A 203 -3.01 -14.57 -14.18
C ASP A 203 -4.14 -15.54 -14.55
N ALA A 204 -4.11 -16.75 -14.00
CA ALA A 204 -5.15 -17.75 -14.23
C ALA A 204 -6.53 -17.29 -13.75
N VAL A 205 -6.63 -16.68 -12.56
CA VAL A 205 -7.91 -16.18 -12.05
C VAL A 205 -8.35 -14.94 -12.81
N VAL A 206 -7.44 -14.01 -13.10
CA VAL A 206 -7.73 -12.79 -13.87
C VAL A 206 -8.35 -13.15 -15.22
N ASN A 207 -7.82 -14.16 -15.90
CA ASN A 207 -8.30 -14.57 -17.24
C ASN A 207 -9.48 -15.55 -17.23
N ARG A 208 -10.07 -15.87 -16.07
CA ARG A 208 -11.29 -16.71 -16.05
C ARG A 208 -12.43 -16.01 -16.83
N PRO A 209 -13.20 -16.73 -17.67
CA PRO A 209 -14.26 -16.13 -18.47
C PRO A 209 -15.33 -15.39 -17.65
N ASP A 210 -15.72 -15.92 -16.49
CA ASP A 210 -16.72 -15.30 -15.62
C ASP A 210 -16.20 -14.02 -14.93
N VAL A 211 -14.91 -13.98 -14.58
CA VAL A 211 -14.24 -12.79 -14.05
C VAL A 211 -14.15 -11.70 -15.13
N GLN A 212 -13.72 -12.05 -16.35
CA GLN A 212 -13.63 -11.08 -17.46
C GLN A 212 -14.99 -10.54 -17.89
N ASP A 213 -16.04 -11.38 -17.90
CA ASP A 213 -17.42 -10.93 -18.12
C ASP A 213 -17.85 -9.93 -17.05
N MET A 214 -17.61 -10.22 -15.77
CA MET A 214 -17.97 -9.30 -14.69
C MET A 214 -17.16 -7.99 -14.75
N ILE A 215 -15.86 -8.02 -15.09
CA ILE A 215 -15.05 -6.82 -15.35
C ILE A 215 -15.72 -5.94 -16.43
N GLY A 216 -16.26 -6.56 -17.48
CA GLY A 216 -16.99 -5.88 -18.55
C GLY A 216 -18.24 -5.13 -18.07
N ARG A 217 -18.83 -5.54 -16.94
CA ARG A 217 -20.02 -4.94 -16.33
C ARG A 217 -19.71 -3.86 -15.29
N VAL A 218 -18.44 -3.69 -14.93
CA VAL A 218 -18.01 -2.61 -14.02
C VAL A 218 -17.64 -1.37 -14.83
N ARG A 219 -18.30 -0.26 -14.53
CA ARG A 219 -18.01 1.07 -15.06
C ARG A 219 -17.33 1.91 -13.97
N PHE A 220 -16.04 2.16 -14.14
CA PHE A 220 -15.27 3.06 -13.28
C PHE A 220 -15.22 4.46 -13.91
N TYR A 221 -15.62 5.49 -13.17
CA TYR A 221 -15.77 6.85 -13.71
C TYR A 221 -15.52 7.94 -12.67
N THR A 222 -15.27 9.17 -13.14
CA THR A 222 -15.19 10.34 -12.28
C THR A 222 -16.58 10.82 -11.88
N ASP A 223 -16.89 10.78 -10.59
CA ASP A 223 -18.17 11.23 -10.04
C ASP A 223 -18.04 12.66 -9.49
N PRO A 224 -18.93 13.60 -9.85
CA PRO A 224 -18.85 14.99 -9.39
C PRO A 224 -18.84 15.16 -7.87
N GLU A 225 -19.53 14.29 -7.14
CA GLU A 225 -19.58 14.35 -5.69
C GLU A 225 -18.27 13.86 -5.05
N ALA A 226 -17.74 12.75 -5.57
CA ALA A 226 -16.44 12.24 -5.14
C ALA A 226 -15.29 13.20 -5.51
N GLU A 227 -15.37 13.83 -6.67
CA GLU A 227 -14.43 14.85 -7.12
C GLU A 227 -14.43 16.07 -6.18
N LYS A 228 -15.63 16.56 -5.82
CA LYS A 228 -15.78 17.68 -4.88
C LYS A 228 -15.27 17.35 -3.47
N ALA A 229 -15.26 16.07 -3.08
CA ALA A 229 -14.75 15.64 -1.78
C ALA A 229 -13.21 15.78 -1.65
N GLY A 230 -12.49 16.03 -2.75
CA GLY A 230 -11.05 16.26 -2.76
C GLY A 230 -10.22 14.97 -2.74
N TYR A 231 -8.94 15.11 -2.38
CA TYR A 231 -7.95 14.01 -2.43
C TYR A 231 -7.54 13.47 -1.05
N ASP A 232 -7.91 14.17 0.01
CA ASP A 232 -7.67 13.71 1.40
C ASP A 232 -8.55 12.51 1.75
N LYS A 233 -9.63 12.31 0.98
CA LYS A 233 -10.54 11.17 1.08
C LYS A 233 -10.47 10.33 -0.19
N MET A 234 -10.71 9.03 -0.03
CA MET A 234 -10.84 8.09 -1.14
C MET A 234 -12.32 7.81 -1.40
N THR A 235 -13.14 8.87 -1.43
CA THR A 235 -14.60 8.77 -1.59
C THR A 235 -14.93 7.93 -2.82
N THR A 236 -15.60 6.81 -2.56
CA THR A 236 -16.07 5.87 -3.56
C THR A 236 -17.57 5.70 -3.42
N ILE A 237 -18.30 5.95 -4.50
CA ILE A 237 -19.75 5.84 -4.59
C ILE A 237 -20.06 4.62 -5.46
N LEU A 238 -20.87 3.71 -4.93
CA LEU A 238 -21.26 2.48 -5.61
C LEU A 238 -22.73 2.52 -5.98
N LYS A 239 -23.03 2.04 -7.18
CA LYS A 239 -24.39 1.73 -7.62
C LYS A 239 -24.39 0.40 -8.35
N ILE A 240 -25.14 -0.55 -7.82
CA ILE A 240 -25.27 -1.91 -8.34
C ILE A 240 -26.69 -2.05 -8.88
N THR A 241 -26.80 -2.23 -10.19
CA THR A 241 -28.08 -2.51 -10.86
C THR A 241 -28.21 -4.02 -11.02
N LEU A 242 -29.25 -4.60 -10.42
CA LEU A 242 -29.58 -6.01 -10.57
C LEU A 242 -30.47 -6.24 -11.80
N LYS A 243 -30.47 -7.46 -12.32
CA LYS A 243 -31.27 -7.88 -13.48
C LYS A 243 -32.78 -7.83 -13.24
N ASP A 244 -33.20 -7.86 -11.98
CA ASP A 244 -34.61 -7.69 -11.57
C ASP A 244 -35.04 -6.21 -11.48
N GLY A 245 -34.14 -5.27 -11.80
CA GLY A 245 -34.39 -3.84 -11.79
C GLY A 245 -34.10 -3.16 -10.44
N ARG A 246 -33.82 -3.91 -9.36
CA ARG A 246 -33.40 -3.29 -8.09
C ARG A 246 -32.07 -2.58 -8.25
N VAL A 247 -31.95 -1.45 -7.57
CA VAL A 247 -30.72 -0.66 -7.50
C VAL A 247 -30.28 -0.57 -6.04
N ILE A 248 -29.04 -1.01 -5.79
CA ILE A 248 -28.42 -0.98 -4.46
C ILE A 248 -27.29 0.03 -4.52
N THR A 249 -27.26 0.99 -3.59
CA THR A 249 -26.24 2.04 -3.54
C THR A 249 -25.43 1.96 -2.26
N GLY A 250 -24.21 2.47 -2.30
CA GLY A 250 -23.33 2.56 -1.14
C GLY A 250 -22.29 3.65 -1.30
N ARG A 251 -21.66 4.02 -0.18
CA ARG A 251 -20.61 5.03 -0.14
C ARG A 251 -19.58 4.67 0.92
N ALA A 252 -18.30 4.83 0.58
CA ALA A 252 -17.23 4.79 1.56
C ALA A 252 -16.19 5.89 1.28
N ASP A 253 -15.83 6.64 2.32
CA ASP A 253 -14.71 7.60 2.29
C ASP A 253 -13.37 6.91 2.63
N PHE A 254 -13.42 5.82 3.40
CA PHE A 254 -12.25 5.06 3.87
C PHE A 254 -12.48 3.55 3.74
N GLY A 255 -11.41 2.80 3.47
CA GLY A 255 -11.42 1.34 3.46
C GLY A 255 -11.08 0.73 4.82
N LYS A 256 -11.45 -0.53 5.00
CA LYS A 256 -10.97 -1.36 6.12
C LYS A 256 -9.43 -1.36 6.14
N GLY A 257 -8.86 -1.32 7.34
CA GLY A 257 -7.42 -1.24 7.58
C GLY A 257 -6.83 0.16 7.59
N SER A 258 -7.59 1.20 7.23
CA SER A 258 -7.17 2.59 7.43
C SER A 258 -7.20 2.99 8.91
N PRO A 259 -6.49 4.07 9.32
CA PRO A 259 -6.66 4.68 10.63
C PRO A 259 -8.10 4.89 11.10
N SER A 260 -8.99 5.26 10.18
CA SER A 260 -10.41 5.51 10.49
C SER A 260 -11.25 4.24 10.58
N ASN A 261 -10.74 3.10 10.12
CA ASN A 261 -11.40 1.80 10.20
C ASN A 261 -10.33 0.69 10.32
N PRO A 262 -9.61 0.61 11.44
CA PRO A 262 -8.44 -0.27 11.56
C PRO A 262 -8.83 -1.75 11.51
N MET A 263 -7.87 -2.60 11.14
CA MET A 263 -7.98 -4.04 11.37
C MET A 263 -7.60 -4.36 12.81
N SER A 264 -8.34 -5.26 13.45
CA SER A 264 -7.93 -5.84 14.73
C SER A 264 -6.66 -6.68 14.56
N PHE A 265 -6.00 -7.00 15.67
CA PHE A 265 -4.88 -7.92 15.65
C PHE A 265 -5.28 -9.27 15.01
N GLU A 266 -6.46 -9.77 15.36
CA GLU A 266 -6.99 -11.04 14.89
C GLU A 266 -7.23 -11.02 13.38
N GLU A 267 -7.76 -9.93 12.82
CA GLU A 267 -7.92 -9.76 11.36
C GLU A 267 -6.56 -9.71 10.65
N VAL A 268 -5.55 -9.07 11.26
CA VAL A 268 -4.17 -9.05 10.72
C VAL A 268 -3.53 -10.44 10.82
N ALA A 269 -3.78 -11.18 11.88
CA ALA A 269 -3.29 -12.54 12.08
C ALA A 269 -3.90 -13.53 11.07
N GLU A 270 -5.21 -13.45 10.83
CA GLU A 270 -5.89 -14.24 9.79
C GLU A 270 -5.33 -13.92 8.40
N LYS A 271 -5.13 -12.62 8.10
CA LYS A 271 -4.46 -12.20 6.87
C LYS A 271 -3.05 -12.78 6.76
N PHE A 272 -2.25 -12.74 7.83
CA PHE A 272 -0.90 -13.31 7.83
C PHE A 272 -0.92 -14.81 7.58
N GLN A 273 -1.85 -15.56 8.20
CA GLN A 273 -2.05 -16.98 7.91
C GLN A 273 -2.37 -17.22 6.44
N GLY A 274 -3.23 -16.39 5.83
CA GLY A 274 -3.52 -16.45 4.39
C GLY A 274 -2.28 -16.23 3.52
N CYS A 275 -1.43 -15.26 3.86
CA CYS A 275 -0.15 -15.04 3.17
C CYS A 275 0.82 -16.21 3.34
N ALA A 276 0.93 -16.76 4.55
CA ALA A 276 1.82 -17.88 4.85
C ALA A 276 1.35 -19.16 4.14
N ALA A 277 0.05 -19.44 4.12
CA ALA A 277 -0.53 -20.55 3.38
C ALA A 277 -0.31 -20.41 1.87
N PHE A 278 -0.43 -19.19 1.32
CA PHE A 278 -0.10 -18.92 -0.08
C PHE A 278 1.39 -19.16 -0.40
N ALA A 279 2.27 -18.93 0.57
CA ALA A 279 3.70 -19.25 0.48
C ALA A 279 4.03 -20.71 0.84
N GLU A 280 3.01 -21.58 0.96
CA GLU A 280 3.14 -23.00 1.29
C GLU A 280 3.82 -23.26 2.65
N TRP A 281 3.72 -22.32 3.60
CA TRP A 281 4.24 -22.53 4.95
C TRP A 281 3.33 -23.47 5.75
N PRO A 282 3.91 -24.34 6.60
CA PRO A 282 3.13 -25.08 7.59
C PRO A 282 2.35 -24.12 8.50
N LYS A 283 1.08 -24.45 8.78
CA LYS A 283 0.24 -23.63 9.67
C LYS A 283 0.90 -23.39 11.04
N SER A 284 1.55 -24.40 11.61
CA SER A 284 2.27 -24.31 12.88
C SER A 284 3.40 -23.27 12.86
N LYS A 285 4.10 -23.12 11.73
CA LYS A 285 5.13 -22.09 11.55
C LYS A 285 4.51 -20.69 11.57
N ALA A 286 3.40 -20.51 10.83
CA ALA A 286 2.68 -19.25 10.82
C ALA A 286 2.12 -18.88 12.21
N ASP A 287 1.50 -19.85 12.89
CA ASP A 287 0.97 -19.66 14.25
C ASP A 287 2.09 -19.27 15.23
N GLY A 288 3.27 -19.91 15.13
CA GLY A 288 4.43 -19.56 15.94
C GLY A 288 4.90 -18.11 15.74
N VAL A 289 4.89 -17.60 14.50
CA VAL A 289 5.20 -16.19 14.21
C VAL A 289 4.15 -15.26 14.81
N ILE A 290 2.86 -15.56 14.66
CA ILE A 290 1.76 -14.75 15.21
C ILE A 290 1.88 -14.64 16.73
N GLU A 291 2.10 -15.77 17.40
CA GLU A 291 2.24 -15.82 18.86
C GLU A 291 3.46 -15.04 19.35
N LEU A 292 4.59 -15.09 18.62
CA LEU A 292 5.78 -14.35 18.99
C LEU A 292 5.62 -12.84 18.74
N VAL A 293 4.99 -12.43 17.64
CA VAL A 293 4.70 -11.02 17.32
C VAL A 293 3.71 -10.41 18.31
N ARG A 294 2.74 -11.18 18.83
CA ARG A 294 1.78 -10.72 19.84
C ARG A 294 2.45 -10.23 21.14
N LYS A 295 3.63 -10.75 21.46
CA LYS A 295 4.40 -10.48 22.68
C LYS A 295 5.79 -9.91 22.38
N LEU A 296 5.93 -9.23 21.24
CA LEU A 296 7.22 -8.82 20.69
C LEU A 296 8.02 -7.92 21.65
N GLU A 297 7.33 -7.07 22.42
CA GLU A 297 7.93 -6.20 23.43
C GLU A 297 8.65 -6.95 24.55
N GLY A 298 8.27 -8.21 24.80
CA GLY A 298 8.93 -9.09 25.77
C GLY A 298 10.03 -9.98 25.17
N VAL A 299 10.28 -9.91 23.86
CA VAL A 299 11.28 -10.74 23.19
C VAL A 299 12.67 -10.13 23.38
N SER A 300 13.55 -10.84 24.09
CA SER A 300 14.93 -10.38 24.36
C SER A 300 15.86 -10.45 23.15
N ASP A 301 15.54 -11.28 22.16
CA ASP A 301 16.36 -11.49 20.97
C ASP A 301 15.49 -11.68 19.71
N VAL A 302 15.54 -10.68 18.82
CA VAL A 302 14.79 -10.68 17.55
C VAL A 302 15.22 -11.83 16.63
N ARG A 303 16.39 -12.45 16.84
CA ARG A 303 16.82 -13.62 16.08
C ARG A 303 15.87 -14.81 16.23
N THR A 304 15.14 -14.88 17.34
CA THR A 304 14.08 -15.88 17.53
C THR A 304 12.98 -15.73 16.48
N LEU A 305 12.59 -14.49 16.16
CA LEU A 305 11.63 -14.20 15.11
C LEU A 305 12.21 -14.51 13.73
N THR A 306 13.44 -14.07 13.45
CA THR A 306 14.04 -14.28 12.12
C THR A 306 14.28 -15.76 11.82
N ALA A 307 14.61 -16.57 12.81
CA ALA A 307 14.72 -18.03 12.68
C ALA A 307 13.37 -18.70 12.40
N LEU A 308 12.26 -18.19 12.94
CA LEU A 308 10.92 -18.68 12.59
C LEU A 308 10.53 -18.29 11.16
N CYS A 309 11.00 -17.14 10.67
CA CYS A 309 10.70 -16.64 9.33
C CYS A 309 11.63 -17.19 8.24
N SER A 310 12.76 -17.81 8.58
CA SER A 310 13.70 -18.37 7.60
C SER A 310 13.06 -19.52 6.83
N LYS A 311 13.46 -19.73 5.57
CA LYS A 311 12.94 -20.80 4.71
C LYS A 311 13.12 -22.16 5.36
#